data_AF-V5HC07-F1
#
_entry.id   AF-V5HC07-F1
#
_cell.length_a   1.000
_cell.length_b   1.000
_cell.length_c   1.000
_cell.angle_alpha   90.00
_cell.angle_beta   90.00
_cell.angle_gamma   90.00
#
_symmetry.space_group_name_H-M   'P 1'
#
loop_
_entity.id
_entity.type
_entity.pdbx_description
1 polymer ?
#
loop_
_entity_poly.entity_id
_entity_poly.type
_entity_poly.pdbx_seq_one_letter_code
_entity_poly.pdbx_strand_id
1 'polypeptide(L)'
;MQAQFSGRGVLGIYDAFPISRGLGYVILLMLLFRVVLTCPTMAFVIATFLDCFQEPPPWSKCSALFGKDNSPACYDMRGEQEGCDVSYTQMAEDFEMRNLSDGIPVVYRGQVSLVPKEEFENVTSGCSKGSLFVSYGYFKTKLVQPTDCFRYDLMLCSAAGFVIMFTVLFNGLVGFGKVMYVVLIAPKVLLMLILIHGSSLHGPSEEVIAFPPLRWSNLWDLNIWISAVAQCFMSLPVGGTRYAMLARYSPYENDIEWDAQIICAVNVLLNTFYVDGAAVFQETL
;
A
#
# COMPACT_ATOMS: atom_id res chain seq x y z
N MET A 1 2.93 30.73 3.77
CA MET A 1 3.09 32.17 4.05
C MET A 1 4.49 32.52 4.56
N GLN A 2 4.85 32.31 5.85
CA GLN A 2 6.16 32.78 6.40
C GLN A 2 7.41 32.48 5.55
N ALA A 3 7.51 31.28 4.98
CA ALA A 3 8.65 30.89 4.15
C ALA A 3 8.70 31.59 2.78
N GLN A 4 7.54 31.93 2.18
CA GLN A 4 7.43 32.69 0.94
C GLN A 4 7.87 34.14 1.15
N PHE A 5 7.37 34.80 2.21
CA PHE A 5 7.71 36.18 2.53
C PHE A 5 9.19 36.34 2.93
N SER A 6 9.72 35.41 3.73
CA SER A 6 11.11 35.51 4.20
C SER A 6 12.13 35.09 3.15
N GLY A 7 11.75 34.26 2.16
CA GLY A 7 12.67 33.70 1.19
C GLY A 7 13.82 32.92 1.85
N ARG A 8 13.65 32.44 3.09
CA ARG A 8 14.67 31.75 3.89
C ARG A 8 14.36 30.27 4.05
N GLY A 9 15.41 29.48 4.25
CA GLY A 9 15.29 28.07 4.59
C GLY A 9 14.84 27.85 6.04
N VAL A 10 14.66 26.59 6.40
CA VAL A 10 14.13 26.13 7.71
C VAL A 10 14.78 26.79 8.92
N LEU A 11 16.12 26.92 8.92
CA LEU A 11 16.85 27.56 10.01
C LEU A 11 16.67 29.08 10.02
N GLY A 12 16.67 29.70 8.83
CA GLY A 12 16.65 31.15 8.68
C GLY A 12 15.29 31.79 8.98
N ILE A 13 14.20 31.01 8.97
CA ILE A 13 12.87 31.48 9.37
C ILE A 13 12.85 31.88 10.85
N TYR A 14 13.62 31.19 11.69
CA TYR A 14 13.68 31.44 13.13
C TYR A 14 14.68 32.55 13.53
N ASP A 15 15.32 33.22 12.56
CA ASP A 15 16.21 34.35 12.87
C ASP A 15 15.48 35.55 13.47
N ALA A 16 14.17 35.68 13.22
CA ALA A 16 13.34 36.72 13.83
C ALA A 16 13.15 36.52 15.35
N PHE A 17 13.26 35.28 15.84
CA PHE A 17 13.10 34.94 17.25
C PHE A 17 14.26 34.01 17.69
N PRO A 18 15.38 34.54 18.19
CA PRO A 18 16.58 33.75 18.45
C PRO A 18 16.37 32.59 19.43
N ILE A 19 15.37 32.69 20.32
CA ILE A 19 14.99 31.63 21.26
C ILE A 19 14.41 30.38 20.56
N SER A 20 13.82 30.52 19.38
CA SER A 20 13.20 29.42 18.62
C SER A 20 14.15 28.78 17.60
N ARG A 21 15.41 29.20 17.52
CA ARG A 21 16.42 28.54 16.66
C ARG A 21 16.60 27.05 16.97
N GLY A 22 16.39 26.64 18.23
CA GLY A 22 16.39 25.23 18.64
C GLY A 22 15.35 24.39 17.88
N LEU A 23 14.18 24.95 17.55
CA LEU A 23 13.14 24.27 16.77
C LEU A 23 13.64 23.94 15.36
N GLY A 24 14.39 24.84 14.72
CA GLY A 24 14.97 24.57 13.40
C GLY A 24 15.92 23.36 13.38
N TYR A 25 16.76 23.21 14.41
CA TYR A 25 17.64 22.04 14.55
C TYR A 25 16.87 20.75 14.85
N VAL A 26 15.86 20.82 15.72
CA VAL A 26 14.99 19.66 16.01
C VAL A 26 14.28 19.19 14.73
N ILE A 27 13.78 20.12 13.93
CA ILE A 27 13.13 19.80 12.65
C ILE A 27 14.13 19.17 11.66
N LEU A 28 15.37 19.66 11.58
CA LEU A 28 16.41 19.04 10.75
C LEU A 28 16.72 17.62 11.21
N LEU A 29 16.83 17.38 12.51
CA LEU A 29 17.06 16.05 13.08
C LEU A 29 15.87 15.11 12.79
N MET A 30 14.64 15.60 12.91
CA MET A 30 13.44 14.85 12.53
C MET A 30 13.43 14.51 11.03
N LEU A 31 13.91 15.41 10.16
CA LEU A 31 14.05 15.13 8.72
C LEU A 31 15.09 14.05 8.46
N LEU A 32 16.25 14.12 9.11
CA LEU A 32 17.29 13.09 9.00
C LEU A 32 16.74 11.73 9.45
N PHE A 33 16.05 11.69 10.58
CA PHE A 33 15.40 10.47 11.06
C PHE A 33 14.38 9.93 10.05
N ARG A 34 13.54 10.79 9.46
CA ARG A 34 12.60 10.38 8.40
C ARG A 34 13.33 9.83 7.18
N VAL A 35 14.44 10.42 6.75
CA VAL A 35 15.24 9.91 5.62
C VAL A 35 15.74 8.49 5.94
N VAL A 36 16.29 8.26 7.13
CA VAL A 36 16.75 6.94 7.57
C VAL A 36 15.60 5.93 7.56
N LEU A 37 14.44 6.29 8.10
CA LEU A 37 13.26 5.42 8.10
C LEU A 37 12.68 5.14 6.70
N THR A 38 12.94 6.01 5.71
CA THR A 38 12.50 5.83 4.33
C THR A 38 13.47 4.98 3.51
N CYS A 39 14.68 4.72 4.00
CA CYS A 39 15.66 3.89 3.27
C CYS A 39 15.19 2.44 3.07
N PRO A 40 14.66 1.75 4.10
CA PRO A 40 14.12 0.40 3.94
C PRO A 40 12.91 0.35 3.00
N THR A 41 12.05 1.37 3.02
CA THR A 41 10.87 1.41 2.16
C THR A 41 11.25 1.59 0.69
N MET A 42 12.23 2.44 0.38
CA MET A 42 12.76 2.58 -0.98
C MET A 42 13.38 1.27 -1.48
N ALA A 43 14.19 0.61 -0.65
CA ALA A 43 14.79 -0.67 -0.98
C ALA A 43 13.74 -1.73 -1.31
N PHE A 44 12.68 -1.77 -0.50
CA PHE A 44 11.58 -2.70 -0.68
C PHE A 44 10.79 -2.44 -1.96
N VAL A 45 10.47 -1.18 -2.28
CA VAL A 45 9.76 -0.82 -3.52
C VAL A 45 10.57 -1.24 -4.73
N ILE A 46 11.88 -0.98 -4.73
CA ILE A 46 12.78 -1.36 -5.83
C ILE A 46 12.86 -2.90 -5.94
N ALA A 47 13.05 -3.61 -4.83
CA ALA A 47 13.12 -5.07 -4.82
C ALA A 47 11.81 -5.70 -5.34
N THR A 48 10.67 -5.22 -4.88
CA THR A 48 9.36 -5.70 -5.33
C THR A 48 9.15 -5.41 -6.82
N PHE A 49 9.56 -4.23 -7.28
CA PHE A 49 9.50 -3.88 -8.70
C PHE A 49 10.36 -4.81 -9.57
N LEU A 50 11.55 -5.22 -9.09
CA LEU A 50 12.38 -6.19 -9.78
C LEU A 50 11.76 -7.60 -9.78
N ASP A 51 11.14 -7.99 -8.67
CA ASP A 51 10.45 -9.27 -8.54
C ASP A 51 9.19 -9.36 -9.44
N CYS A 52 8.58 -8.23 -9.83
CA CYS A 52 7.47 -8.21 -10.81
C CYS A 52 7.86 -8.72 -12.20
N PHE A 53 9.14 -8.68 -12.58
CA PHE A 53 9.61 -9.17 -13.88
C PHE A 53 9.87 -10.69 -13.91
N GLN A 54 9.70 -11.38 -12.78
CA GLN A 54 9.82 -12.83 -12.72
C GLN A 54 8.50 -13.48 -13.13
N GLU A 55 8.56 -14.46 -14.03
CA GLU A 55 7.42 -15.30 -14.41
C GLU A 55 7.62 -16.72 -13.85
N PRO A 56 6.79 -17.19 -12.89
CA PRO A 56 5.72 -16.48 -12.17
C PRO A 56 6.26 -15.55 -11.07
N PRO A 57 5.52 -14.50 -10.67
CA PRO A 57 5.95 -13.63 -9.59
C PRO A 57 5.98 -14.40 -8.26
N PRO A 58 6.87 -14.04 -7.31
CA PRO A 58 7.14 -14.86 -6.14
C PRO A 58 5.97 -14.95 -5.17
N TRP A 59 5.04 -14.00 -5.20
CA TRP A 59 3.81 -14.02 -4.41
C TRP A 59 2.65 -14.76 -5.12
N SER A 60 2.88 -15.36 -6.30
CA SER A 60 1.86 -16.15 -7.00
C SER A 60 1.83 -17.62 -6.57
N LYS A 61 2.91 -18.16 -6.00
CA LYS A 61 3.02 -19.58 -5.64
C LYS A 61 3.46 -19.75 -4.20
N CYS A 62 3.05 -20.85 -3.56
CA CYS A 62 3.52 -21.21 -2.23
C CYS A 62 5.01 -21.61 -2.33
N SER A 63 5.86 -21.09 -1.44
CA SER A 63 7.31 -21.33 -1.47
C SER A 63 7.81 -22.01 -0.20
N ALA A 64 9.03 -22.57 -0.25
CA ALA A 64 9.66 -23.15 0.93
C ALA A 64 9.84 -22.13 2.07
N LEU A 65 10.08 -20.84 1.74
CA LEU A 65 10.24 -19.78 2.73
C LEU A 65 8.92 -19.30 3.35
N PHE A 66 7.80 -19.47 2.64
CA PHE A 66 6.48 -19.03 3.10
C PHE A 66 5.39 -19.98 2.58
N GLY A 67 4.71 -20.67 3.50
CA GLY A 67 3.58 -21.54 3.22
C GLY A 67 3.88 -23.05 3.15
N LYS A 68 5.15 -23.47 3.10
CA LYS A 68 5.53 -24.90 3.02
C LYS A 68 5.94 -25.56 4.35
N ASP A 69 6.41 -24.78 5.32
CA ASP A 69 6.92 -25.33 6.59
C ASP A 69 5.87 -25.22 7.71
N ASN A 70 5.23 -26.36 8.04
CA ASN A 70 4.41 -26.65 9.24
C ASN A 70 3.34 -25.60 9.67
N SER A 71 2.84 -24.77 8.75
CA SER A 71 1.67 -23.90 8.91
C SER A 71 0.53 -24.43 8.02
N PRO A 72 -0.76 -24.19 8.32
CA PRO A 72 -1.88 -24.80 7.61
C PRO A 72 -1.73 -24.61 6.10
N ALA A 73 -1.63 -25.75 5.42
CA ALA A 73 -1.69 -25.97 3.99
C ALA A 73 -2.07 -24.73 3.14
N CYS A 74 -1.07 -24.17 2.47
CA CYS A 74 -1.22 -23.06 1.51
C CYS A 74 -1.79 -23.59 0.18
N TYR A 75 -2.86 -23.00 -0.33
CA TYR A 75 -3.43 -23.35 -1.64
C TYR A 75 -3.52 -22.12 -2.56
N ASP A 76 -3.04 -22.25 -3.81
CA ASP A 76 -3.09 -21.18 -4.83
C ASP A 76 -4.48 -21.09 -5.48
N MET A 77 -4.92 -19.87 -5.82
CA MET A 77 -6.18 -19.62 -6.54
C MET A 77 -6.20 -20.24 -7.94
N ARG A 78 -5.03 -20.55 -8.54
CA ARG A 78 -4.94 -21.29 -9.81
C ARG A 78 -5.05 -22.81 -9.66
N GLY A 79 -5.17 -23.33 -8.43
CA GLY A 79 -5.37 -24.76 -8.16
C GLY A 79 -4.18 -25.66 -8.54
N GLU A 80 -2.99 -25.10 -8.76
CA GLU A 80 -1.85 -25.83 -9.35
C GLU A 80 -0.80 -26.29 -8.30
N GLN A 81 -0.96 -25.93 -7.01
CA GLN A 81 -0.07 -26.42 -5.94
C GLN A 81 -0.85 -26.98 -4.73
N GLU A 82 -0.65 -28.28 -4.52
CA GLU A 82 -1.10 -29.11 -3.41
C GLU A 82 -0.30 -28.79 -2.14
N GLY A 83 -0.82 -27.91 -1.29
CA GLY A 83 -0.45 -27.85 0.13
C GLY A 83 -1.51 -28.49 1.02
N CYS A 84 -2.75 -28.52 0.55
CA CYS A 84 -3.92 -29.12 1.19
C CYS A 84 -4.14 -30.50 0.60
N ASP A 85 -4.11 -31.55 1.42
CA ASP A 85 -4.53 -32.90 1.02
C ASP A 85 -6.06 -32.95 0.94
N VAL A 86 -6.62 -32.12 0.07
CA VAL A 86 -8.05 -32.01 -0.19
C VAL A 86 -8.26 -32.67 -1.54
N SER A 87 -8.92 -33.83 -1.54
CA SER A 87 -9.18 -34.58 -2.77
C SER A 87 -10.27 -33.89 -3.58
N TYR A 88 -9.89 -32.90 -4.37
CA TYR A 88 -10.74 -32.29 -5.39
C TYR A 88 -11.30 -33.34 -6.36
N THR A 89 -10.57 -34.45 -6.53
CA THR A 89 -10.99 -35.60 -7.33
C THR A 89 -12.22 -36.29 -6.74
N GLN A 90 -12.23 -36.55 -5.43
CA GLN A 90 -13.37 -37.14 -4.72
C GLN A 90 -14.57 -36.18 -4.72
N MET A 91 -14.35 -34.89 -4.47
CA MET A 91 -15.44 -33.89 -4.52
C MET A 91 -16.04 -33.73 -5.91
N ALA A 92 -15.20 -33.71 -6.95
CA ALA A 92 -15.67 -33.58 -8.33
C ALA A 92 -16.44 -34.83 -8.78
N GLU A 93 -16.05 -36.02 -8.32
CA GLU A 93 -16.73 -37.30 -8.57
C GLU A 93 -18.03 -37.45 -7.74
N ASP A 94 -18.03 -37.07 -6.45
CA ASP A 94 -19.19 -37.18 -5.54
C ASP A 94 -20.34 -36.19 -5.87
N PHE A 95 -19.99 -35.08 -6.52
CA PHE A 95 -20.92 -34.03 -6.93
C PHE A 95 -21.02 -33.87 -8.45
N GLU A 96 -20.43 -34.79 -9.22
CA GLU A 96 -20.60 -34.86 -10.67
C GLU A 96 -22.10 -35.01 -10.97
N MET A 97 -22.69 -34.01 -11.64
CA MET A 97 -24.09 -34.00 -12.13
C MET A 97 -25.22 -33.77 -11.11
N ARG A 98 -25.03 -32.99 -10.03
CA ARG A 98 -26.19 -32.37 -9.35
C ARG A 98 -26.54 -31.02 -9.99
N ASN A 99 -27.82 -30.80 -10.27
CA ASN A 99 -28.34 -29.48 -10.67
C ASN A 99 -28.32 -28.53 -9.46
N LEU A 100 -27.13 -28.07 -9.08
CA LEU A 100 -26.92 -27.08 -8.04
C LEU A 100 -26.86 -25.71 -8.72
N SER A 101 -27.80 -24.82 -8.40
CA SER A 101 -27.81 -23.45 -8.95
C SER A 101 -26.79 -22.53 -8.26
N ASP A 102 -26.25 -22.95 -7.12
CA ASP A 102 -25.39 -22.13 -6.28
C ASP A 102 -24.36 -23.02 -5.56
N GLY A 103 -23.07 -22.74 -5.77
CA GLY A 103 -21.97 -23.59 -5.33
C GLY A 103 -20.61 -23.08 -5.81
N ILE A 104 -19.54 -23.63 -5.25
CA ILE A 104 -18.16 -23.26 -5.60
C ILE A 104 -17.73 -24.13 -6.80
N PRO A 105 -17.30 -23.53 -7.92
CA PRO A 105 -16.86 -24.30 -9.08
C PRO A 105 -15.50 -24.95 -8.80
N VAL A 106 -15.46 -26.27 -8.84
CA VAL A 106 -14.22 -27.06 -8.76
C VAL A 106 -13.92 -27.62 -10.15
N VAL A 107 -12.69 -27.43 -10.63
CA VAL A 107 -12.25 -27.91 -11.94
C VAL A 107 -11.45 -29.19 -11.78
N TYR A 108 -11.95 -30.29 -12.33
CA TYR A 108 -11.23 -31.55 -12.38
C TYR A 108 -11.26 -32.11 -13.81
N ARG A 109 -10.07 -32.44 -14.36
CA ARG A 109 -9.91 -32.96 -15.73
C ARG A 109 -10.59 -32.11 -16.83
N GLY A 110 -10.73 -30.81 -16.62
CA GLY A 110 -11.36 -29.89 -17.58
C GLY A 110 -12.89 -29.85 -17.53
N GLN A 111 -13.53 -30.55 -16.59
CA GLN A 111 -14.94 -30.40 -16.27
C GLN A 111 -15.10 -29.53 -15.00
N VAL A 112 -16.13 -28.68 -15.01
CA VAL A 112 -16.49 -27.82 -13.87
C VAL A 112 -17.65 -28.47 -13.12
N SER A 113 -17.41 -28.91 -11.90
CA SER A 113 -18.43 -29.44 -10.99
C SER A 113 -18.72 -28.43 -9.88
N LEU A 114 -20.00 -28.19 -9.59
CA LEU A 114 -20.43 -27.26 -8.53
C LEU A 114 -20.54 -28.00 -7.20
N VAL A 115 -19.74 -27.59 -6.22
CA VAL A 115 -19.71 -28.16 -4.87
C VAL A 115 -20.47 -27.24 -3.90
N PRO A 116 -21.34 -27.77 -3.01
CA PRO A 116 -21.97 -26.97 -1.97
C PRO A 116 -20.94 -26.26 -1.07
N LYS A 117 -21.23 -25.00 -0.70
CA LYS A 117 -20.33 -24.16 0.12
C LYS A 117 -19.97 -24.83 1.46
N GLU A 118 -20.93 -25.45 2.14
CA GLU A 118 -20.72 -26.11 3.44
C GLU A 118 -19.74 -27.28 3.37
N GLU A 119 -19.84 -28.11 2.32
CA GLU A 119 -18.95 -29.27 2.16
C GLU A 119 -17.52 -28.82 1.81
N PHE A 120 -17.43 -27.78 0.97
CA PHE A 120 -16.16 -27.16 0.64
C PHE A 120 -15.50 -26.53 1.87
N GLU A 121 -16.25 -25.81 2.70
CA GLU A 121 -15.77 -25.20 3.94
C GLU A 121 -15.38 -26.25 4.99
N ASN A 122 -16.12 -27.37 5.10
CA ASN A 122 -15.81 -28.43 6.04
C ASN A 122 -14.46 -29.09 5.72
N VAL A 123 -14.21 -29.38 4.45
CA VAL A 123 -12.95 -30.01 4.01
C VAL A 123 -11.78 -29.01 3.94
N THR A 124 -12.06 -27.72 3.75
CA THR A 124 -11.03 -26.66 3.78
C THR A 124 -10.86 -26.00 5.15
N SER A 125 -11.54 -26.47 6.20
CA SER A 125 -11.50 -25.91 7.56
C SER A 125 -10.11 -25.92 8.22
N GLY A 126 -9.14 -26.66 7.65
CA GLY A 126 -7.73 -26.68 8.05
C GLY A 126 -6.76 -26.00 7.06
N CYS A 127 -7.29 -25.36 6.02
CA CYS A 127 -6.55 -24.76 4.90
C CYS A 127 -6.67 -23.24 4.91
N SER A 128 -5.58 -22.53 4.58
CA SER A 128 -5.59 -21.06 4.52
C SER A 128 -5.56 -20.57 3.07
N LYS A 129 -6.42 -19.59 2.73
CA LYS A 129 -6.46 -18.92 1.42
C LYS A 129 -5.06 -18.42 1.03
N GLY A 130 -4.51 -18.92 -0.08
CA GLY A 130 -3.12 -18.64 -0.46
C GLY A 130 -2.83 -17.20 -0.89
N SER A 131 -3.75 -16.47 -1.51
CA SER A 131 -3.47 -15.10 -2.02
C SER A 131 -3.08 -14.11 -0.92
N LEU A 132 -3.83 -14.09 0.19
CA LEU A 132 -3.59 -13.22 1.35
C LEU A 132 -2.41 -13.73 2.20
N PHE A 133 -2.26 -15.06 2.34
CA PHE A 133 -1.21 -15.65 3.16
C PHE A 133 0.16 -15.67 2.48
N VAL A 134 0.22 -15.88 1.16
CA VAL A 134 1.47 -15.91 0.37
C VAL A 134 2.08 -14.51 0.28
N SER A 135 1.27 -13.50 -0.04
CA SER A 135 1.74 -12.11 -0.08
C SER A 135 2.17 -11.62 1.30
N TYR A 136 1.37 -11.88 2.35
CA TYR A 136 1.75 -11.57 3.74
C TYR A 136 3.02 -12.30 4.16
N GLY A 137 3.17 -13.59 3.83
CA GLY A 137 4.35 -14.40 4.13
C GLY A 137 5.61 -13.88 3.43
N TYR A 138 5.50 -13.50 2.15
CA TYR A 138 6.57 -12.83 1.42
C TYR A 138 6.97 -11.51 2.12
N PHE A 139 6.01 -10.65 2.48
CA PHE A 139 6.32 -9.38 3.15
C PHE A 139 6.93 -9.58 4.54
N LYS A 140 6.41 -10.52 5.33
CA LYS A 140 6.89 -10.82 6.67
C LYS A 140 8.32 -11.36 6.66
N THR A 141 8.65 -12.27 5.76
CA THR A 141 10.01 -12.84 5.61
C THR A 141 11.01 -11.83 5.04
N LYS A 142 10.56 -10.93 4.14
CA LYS A 142 11.42 -9.92 3.56
C LYS A 142 11.69 -8.73 4.51
N LEU A 143 10.70 -8.30 5.31
CA LEU A 143 10.75 -7.05 6.10
C LEU A 143 10.81 -7.23 7.62
N VAL A 144 10.08 -8.19 8.18
CA VAL A 144 9.79 -8.25 9.62
C VAL A 144 10.66 -9.29 10.33
N GLN A 145 10.89 -10.44 9.70
CA GLN A 145 11.65 -11.50 10.34
C GLN A 145 13.12 -11.10 10.51
N PRO A 146 13.63 -11.04 11.76
CA PRO A 146 15.05 -10.87 11.99
C PRO A 146 15.73 -12.12 11.44
N THR A 147 16.57 -11.91 10.43
CA THR A 147 17.43 -12.97 9.88
C THR A 147 18.82 -12.77 10.46
N ASP A 148 19.48 -13.87 10.83
CA ASP A 148 20.83 -13.84 11.40
C ASP A 148 21.89 -13.36 10.39
N CYS A 149 21.53 -13.25 9.10
CA CYS A 149 22.41 -12.87 8.01
C CYS A 149 22.05 -11.51 7.39
N PHE A 150 23.07 -10.72 7.06
CA PHE A 150 22.95 -9.45 6.35
C PHE A 150 22.28 -9.63 4.98
N ARG A 151 21.23 -8.84 4.71
CA ARG A 151 20.46 -8.89 3.46
C ARG A 151 21.06 -7.95 2.42
N TYR A 152 22.06 -8.45 1.69
CA TYR A 152 22.79 -7.68 0.67
C TYR A 152 21.88 -7.16 -0.46
N ASP A 153 20.84 -7.93 -0.85
CA ASP A 153 19.86 -7.51 -1.87
C ASP A 153 19.18 -6.18 -1.53
N LEU A 154 18.73 -6.03 -0.28
CA LEU A 154 18.05 -4.82 0.20
C LEU A 154 19.02 -3.64 0.34
N MET A 155 20.28 -3.90 0.69
CA MET A 155 21.31 -2.86 0.74
C MET A 155 21.65 -2.33 -0.66
N LEU A 156 21.75 -3.22 -1.66
CA LEU A 156 21.98 -2.80 -3.03
C LEU A 156 20.79 -2.00 -3.56
N CYS A 157 19.56 -2.44 -3.27
CA CYS A 157 18.35 -1.71 -3.65
C CYS A 157 18.26 -0.34 -2.96
N SER A 158 18.65 -0.23 -1.68
CA SER A 158 18.68 1.06 -0.99
C SER A 158 19.74 2.01 -1.59
N ALA A 159 20.92 1.51 -1.90
CA ALA A 159 21.97 2.27 -2.57
C ALA A 159 21.52 2.76 -3.95
N ALA A 160 20.86 1.91 -4.74
CA ALA A 160 20.27 2.29 -6.02
C ALA A 160 19.23 3.41 -5.85
N GLY A 161 18.37 3.32 -4.82
CA GLY A 161 17.43 4.39 -4.47
C GLY A 161 18.10 5.73 -4.20
N PHE A 162 19.23 5.74 -3.48
CA PHE A 162 20.01 6.95 -3.25
C PHE A 162 20.62 7.52 -4.53
N VAL A 163 21.13 6.68 -5.43
CA VAL A 163 21.67 7.11 -6.73
C VAL A 163 20.57 7.73 -7.60
N ILE A 164 19.38 7.13 -7.63
CA ILE A 164 18.21 7.69 -8.34
C ILE A 164 17.85 9.05 -7.75
N MET A 165 17.71 9.14 -6.42
CA MET A 165 17.39 10.39 -5.73
C MET A 165 18.43 11.47 -6.03
N PHE A 166 19.72 11.14 -5.95
CA PHE A 166 20.81 12.06 -6.26
C PHE A 166 20.73 12.58 -7.70
N THR A 167 20.47 11.69 -8.67
CA THR A 167 20.36 12.06 -10.08
C THR A 167 19.20 13.01 -10.36
N VAL A 168 18.03 12.77 -9.73
CA VAL A 168 16.86 13.65 -9.86
C VAL A 168 17.14 15.02 -9.25
N LEU A 169 17.87 15.09 -8.13
CA LEU A 169 18.22 16.33 -7.45
C LEU A 169 19.36 17.09 -8.13
N PHE A 170 20.27 16.40 -8.82
CA PHE A 170 21.44 16.99 -9.46
C PHE A 170 21.07 18.05 -10.50
N ASN A 171 19.95 17.86 -11.20
CA ASN A 171 19.42 18.81 -12.18
C ASN A 171 18.71 20.03 -11.55
N GLY A 172 18.81 20.19 -10.23
CA GLY A 172 18.17 21.25 -9.47
C GLY A 172 16.65 21.11 -9.34
N LEU A 173 16.01 22.12 -8.75
CA LEU A 173 14.59 22.10 -8.43
C LEU A 173 13.67 22.10 -9.66
N VAL A 174 14.12 22.68 -10.77
CA VAL A 174 13.36 22.68 -12.03
C VAL A 174 13.31 21.26 -12.63
N GLY A 175 14.45 20.54 -12.62
CA GLY A 175 14.50 19.13 -13.04
C GLY A 175 13.68 18.24 -12.13
N PHE A 176 13.79 18.44 -10.81
CA PHE A 176 12.97 17.76 -9.81
C PHE A 176 11.46 17.96 -10.06
N GLY A 177 11.03 19.20 -10.32
CA GLY A 177 9.62 19.51 -10.60
C GLY A 177 9.07 18.76 -11.81
N LYS A 178 9.87 18.63 -12.89
CA LYS A 178 9.50 17.84 -14.08
C LYS A 178 9.27 16.37 -13.76
N VAL A 179 10.17 15.76 -12.99
CA VAL A 179 10.06 14.35 -12.56
C VAL A 179 8.86 14.16 -11.64
N MET A 180 8.59 15.12 -10.74
CA MET A 180 7.45 15.06 -9.84
C MET A 180 6.11 15.02 -10.56
N TYR A 181 5.94 15.63 -11.73
CA TYR A 181 4.70 15.47 -12.50
C TYR A 181 4.43 14.01 -12.83
N VAL A 182 5.45 13.26 -13.26
CA VAL A 182 5.30 11.84 -13.59
C VAL A 182 5.05 11.03 -12.32
N VAL A 183 5.86 11.23 -11.28
CA VAL A 183 5.77 10.48 -10.00
C VAL A 183 4.43 10.72 -9.29
N LEU A 184 3.85 11.92 -9.40
CA LEU A 184 2.58 12.24 -8.76
C LEU A 184 1.37 11.83 -9.60
N ILE A 185 1.47 11.77 -10.92
CA ILE A 185 0.32 11.44 -11.78
C ILE A 185 0.24 9.94 -12.07
N ALA A 186 1.37 9.29 -12.38
CA ALA A 186 1.37 7.90 -12.85
C ALA A 186 0.76 6.90 -11.84
N PRO A 187 1.08 6.92 -10.53
CA PRO A 187 0.44 6.03 -9.57
C PRO A 187 -1.07 6.29 -9.47
N LYS A 188 -1.51 7.54 -9.63
CA LYS A 188 -2.93 7.90 -9.54
C LYS A 188 -3.72 7.38 -10.73
N VAL A 189 -3.14 7.49 -11.93
CA VAL A 189 -3.73 6.92 -13.15
C VAL A 189 -3.75 5.39 -13.06
N LEU A 190 -2.66 4.76 -12.60
CA LEU A 190 -2.62 3.30 -12.41
C LEU A 190 -3.70 2.82 -11.44
N LEU A 191 -3.84 3.48 -10.29
CA LEU A 191 -4.86 3.13 -9.30
C LEU A 191 -6.28 3.35 -9.85
N MET A 192 -6.51 4.41 -10.63
CA MET A 192 -7.79 4.62 -11.31
C MET A 192 -8.09 3.50 -12.31
N LEU A 193 -7.10 3.07 -13.11
CA LEU A 193 -7.28 1.96 -14.06
C LEU A 193 -7.56 0.64 -13.35
N ILE A 194 -6.82 0.35 -12.28
CA ILE A 194 -7.05 -0.84 -11.44
C ILE A 194 -8.47 -0.78 -10.88
N LEU A 195 -8.92 0.35 -10.35
CA LEU A 195 -10.29 0.51 -9.83
C LEU A 195 -11.36 0.26 -10.89
N ILE A 196 -11.22 0.85 -12.08
CA ILE A 196 -12.16 0.64 -13.20
C ILE A 196 -12.19 -0.84 -13.61
N HIS A 197 -11.04 -1.49 -13.65
CA HIS A 197 -10.95 -2.91 -13.96
C HIS A 197 -11.61 -3.75 -12.86
N GLY A 198 -11.28 -3.48 -11.59
CA GLY A 198 -11.87 -4.15 -10.42
C GLY A 198 -13.38 -4.01 -10.36
N SER A 199 -13.93 -2.83 -10.66
CA SER A 199 -15.39 -2.64 -10.73
C SER A 199 -16.05 -3.34 -11.92
N SER A 200 -15.29 -3.71 -12.95
CA SER A 200 -15.79 -4.45 -14.12
C SER A 200 -15.79 -5.96 -13.90
N LEU A 201 -14.98 -6.47 -12.96
CA LEU A 201 -15.02 -7.87 -12.55
C LEU A 201 -16.35 -8.13 -11.82
N HIS A 202 -17.20 -8.98 -12.40
CA HIS A 202 -18.46 -9.38 -11.80
C HIS A 202 -18.20 -10.34 -10.64
N GLY A 203 -18.15 -9.82 -9.41
CA GLY A 203 -18.35 -10.60 -8.19
C GLY A 203 -19.84 -10.78 -7.88
N PRO A 204 -20.23 -11.70 -6.96
CA PRO A 204 -21.60 -11.83 -6.50
C PRO A 204 -22.13 -10.45 -6.07
N SER A 205 -23.23 -10.01 -6.68
CA SER A 205 -23.80 -8.67 -6.58
C SER A 205 -24.23 -8.22 -5.16
N GLU A 206 -24.01 -9.04 -4.14
CA GLU A 206 -24.37 -8.78 -2.75
C GLU A 206 -23.18 -8.33 -1.87
N GLU A 207 -21.93 -8.43 -2.34
CA GLU A 207 -20.73 -8.15 -1.51
C GLU A 207 -20.09 -6.78 -1.79
N VAL A 208 -20.59 -6.01 -2.76
CA VAL A 208 -20.01 -4.71 -3.18
C VAL A 208 -20.28 -3.56 -2.19
N ILE A 209 -21.10 -3.77 -1.15
CA ILE A 209 -21.48 -2.73 -0.18
C ILE A 209 -21.04 -3.10 1.24
N ALA A 210 -19.76 -3.42 1.44
CA ALA A 210 -19.20 -3.58 2.78
C ALA A 210 -18.43 -2.32 3.22
N PHE A 211 -19.02 -1.12 3.06
CA PHE A 211 -18.62 -0.05 3.97
C PHE A 211 -19.11 -0.47 5.36
N PRO A 212 -18.23 -0.63 6.36
CA PRO A 212 -18.67 -1.03 7.69
C PRO A 212 -19.79 -0.07 8.15
N PRO A 213 -20.92 -0.59 8.65
CA PRO A 213 -22.09 0.22 8.93
C PRO A 213 -21.71 1.35 9.89
N LEU A 214 -22.13 2.57 9.56
CA LEU A 214 -21.78 3.76 10.34
C LEU A 214 -22.35 3.65 11.75
N ARG A 215 -21.49 3.32 12.72
CA ARG A 215 -21.85 3.24 14.14
C ARG A 215 -21.71 4.60 14.78
N TRP A 216 -22.80 5.36 14.83
CA TRP A 216 -22.81 6.71 15.44
C TRP A 216 -22.37 6.72 16.91
N SER A 217 -22.53 5.60 17.63
CA SER A 217 -22.01 5.41 18.98
C SER A 217 -20.51 5.63 19.10
N ASN A 218 -19.76 5.35 18.02
CA ASN A 218 -18.31 5.44 18.00
C ASN A 218 -17.82 6.89 18.02
N LEU A 219 -18.64 7.88 17.62
CA LEU A 219 -18.24 9.29 17.67
C LEU A 219 -18.04 9.79 19.11
N TRP A 220 -18.56 9.09 20.12
CA TRP A 220 -18.34 9.42 21.53
C TRP A 220 -17.01 8.90 22.07
N ASP A 221 -16.31 8.04 21.31
CA ASP A 221 -14.97 7.58 21.69
C ASP A 221 -13.93 8.62 21.29
N LEU A 222 -13.24 9.16 22.30
CA LEU A 222 -12.16 10.13 22.12
C LEU A 222 -11.01 9.58 21.27
N ASN A 223 -10.76 8.26 21.33
CA ASN A 223 -9.66 7.64 20.57
C ASN A 223 -9.86 7.77 19.06
N ILE A 224 -11.11 7.81 18.59
CA ILE A 224 -11.43 8.00 17.18
C ILE A 224 -11.07 9.41 16.73
N TRP A 225 -11.37 10.43 17.56
CA TRP A 225 -10.98 11.81 17.28
C TRP A 225 -9.47 12.00 17.33
N ILE A 226 -8.78 11.40 18.30
CA ILE A 226 -7.31 11.44 18.39
C ILE A 226 -6.70 10.82 17.12
N SER A 227 -7.21 9.67 16.69
CA SER A 227 -6.74 8.99 15.48
C SER A 227 -7.02 9.80 14.22
N ALA A 228 -8.20 10.43 14.12
CA ALA A 228 -8.55 11.29 12.99
C ALA A 228 -7.65 12.53 12.91
N VAL A 229 -7.40 13.21 14.04
CA VAL A 229 -6.49 14.36 14.10
C VAL A 229 -5.07 13.93 13.74
N ALA A 230 -4.58 12.82 14.30
CA ALA A 230 -3.27 12.27 13.95
C ALA A 230 -3.17 11.97 12.45
N GLN A 231 -4.20 11.38 11.85
CA GLN A 231 -4.25 11.10 10.42
C GLN A 231 -4.17 12.37 9.56
N CYS A 232 -4.88 13.44 9.95
CA CYS A 232 -4.78 14.74 9.27
C CYS A 232 -3.35 15.29 9.28
N PHE A 233 -2.68 15.25 10.44
CA PHE A 233 -1.29 15.72 10.59
C PHE A 233 -0.24 14.83 9.90
N MET A 234 -0.52 13.54 9.78
CA MET A 234 0.37 12.59 9.10
C MET A 234 0.21 12.67 7.57
N SER A 235 -1.00 12.90 7.09
CA SER A 235 -1.35 13.01 5.67
C SER A 235 -0.83 14.31 5.06
N LEU A 236 -1.13 15.46 5.68
CA LEU A 236 -0.47 16.71 5.37
C LEU A 236 0.50 17.02 6.51
N PRO A 237 1.83 17.02 6.29
CA PRO A 237 2.77 17.47 7.31
C PRO A 237 2.61 18.98 7.56
N VAL A 238 1.60 19.36 8.35
CA VAL A 238 1.34 20.71 8.84
C VAL A 238 2.45 21.10 9.81
N GLY A 239 3.05 22.27 9.61
CA GLY A 239 4.30 22.65 10.29
C GLY A 239 5.56 21.98 9.69
N GLY A 240 5.40 21.16 8.66
CA GLY A 240 6.48 20.49 7.96
C GLY A 240 7.25 21.40 7.00
N THR A 241 8.55 21.21 6.99
CA THR A 241 9.53 21.95 6.18
C THR A 241 9.39 21.77 4.67
N ARG A 242 8.68 20.74 4.21
CA ARG A 242 8.57 20.43 2.78
C ARG A 242 7.79 21.50 2.02
N TYR A 243 6.57 21.82 2.45
CA TYR A 243 5.77 22.88 1.83
C TYR A 243 6.35 24.27 2.11
N ALA A 244 6.93 24.48 3.29
CA ALA A 244 7.64 25.72 3.60
C ALA A 244 8.83 25.95 2.66
N MET A 245 9.62 24.91 2.37
CA MET A 245 10.76 25.01 1.45
C MET A 245 10.29 25.25 0.00
N LEU A 246 9.19 24.64 -0.43
CA LEU A 246 8.60 24.90 -1.75
C LEU A 246 8.03 26.32 -1.85
N ALA A 247 7.34 26.77 -0.80
CA ALA A 247 6.78 28.12 -0.69
C ALA A 247 7.85 29.22 -0.82
N ARG A 248 9.10 28.94 -0.40
CA ARG A 248 10.25 29.84 -0.56
C ARG A 248 10.54 30.19 -2.02
N TYR A 249 10.25 29.27 -2.94
CA TYR A 249 10.49 29.47 -4.37
C TYR A 249 9.27 30.03 -5.09
N SER A 250 8.14 30.22 -4.41
CA SER A 250 6.94 30.81 -4.99
C SER A 250 7.08 32.34 -5.07
N PRO A 251 6.65 33.00 -6.17
CA PRO A 251 6.62 34.45 -6.27
C PRO A 251 5.82 35.08 -5.13
N TYR A 252 6.21 36.28 -4.68
CA TYR A 252 5.56 36.96 -3.57
C TYR A 252 4.09 37.34 -3.86
N GLU A 253 3.79 37.66 -5.12
CA GLU A 253 2.44 38.06 -5.56
C GLU A 253 1.47 36.87 -5.66
N ASN A 254 1.98 35.63 -5.58
CA ASN A 254 1.15 34.43 -5.69
C ASN A 254 0.35 34.19 -4.41
N ASP A 255 -0.96 33.96 -4.57
CA ASP A 255 -1.86 33.65 -3.47
C ASP A 255 -1.61 32.23 -2.94
N ILE A 256 -0.72 32.15 -1.96
CA ILE A 256 -0.36 30.89 -1.31
C ILE A 256 -1.48 30.33 -0.42
N GLU A 257 -2.45 31.16 -0.03
CA GLU A 257 -3.59 30.69 0.77
C GLU A 257 -4.49 29.81 -0.08
N TRP A 258 -4.81 30.29 -1.28
CA TRP A 258 -5.59 29.52 -2.25
C TRP A 258 -4.89 28.21 -2.64
N ASP A 259 -3.57 28.25 -2.90
CA ASP A 259 -2.78 27.05 -3.18
C ASP A 259 -2.83 26.05 -2.02
N ALA A 260 -2.73 26.53 -0.77
CA ALA A 260 -2.82 25.68 0.40
C ALA A 260 -4.21 25.04 0.55
N GLN A 261 -5.28 25.78 0.28
CA GLN A 261 -6.65 25.25 0.29
C GLN A 261 -6.83 24.17 -0.79
N ILE A 262 -6.32 24.39 -2.01
CA ILE A 262 -6.35 23.39 -3.08
C ILE A 262 -5.58 22.13 -2.67
N ILE A 263 -4.37 22.27 -2.14
CA ILE A 263 -3.55 21.12 -1.69
C ILE A 263 -4.30 20.31 -0.63
N CYS A 264 -4.92 20.98 0.35
CA CYS A 264 -5.74 20.33 1.37
C CYS A 264 -6.95 19.60 0.75
N ALA A 265 -7.71 20.26 -0.12
CA ALA A 265 -8.89 19.69 -0.75
C ALA A 265 -8.53 18.47 -1.62
N VAL A 266 -7.51 18.58 -2.45
CA VAL A 266 -7.01 17.48 -3.29
C VAL A 266 -6.50 16.32 -2.44
N ASN A 267 -5.80 16.60 -1.33
CA ASN A 267 -5.35 15.55 -0.43
C ASN A 267 -6.53 14.79 0.18
N VAL A 268 -7.55 15.48 0.69
CA VAL A 268 -8.75 14.83 1.26
C VAL A 268 -9.46 14.00 0.19
N LEU A 269 -9.74 14.57 -0.98
CA LEU A 269 -10.43 13.89 -2.08
C LEU A 269 -9.70 12.61 -2.51
N LEU A 270 -8.38 12.68 -2.67
CA LEU A 270 -7.59 11.52 -3.06
C LEU A 270 -7.58 10.45 -1.96
N ASN A 271 -7.39 10.83 -0.69
CA ASN A 271 -7.41 9.86 0.40
C ASN A 271 -8.76 9.15 0.50
N THR A 272 -9.89 9.87 0.38
CA THR A 272 -11.22 9.25 0.39
C THR A 272 -11.38 8.29 -0.79
N PHE A 273 -11.04 8.72 -2.00
CA PHE A 273 -11.12 7.85 -3.19
C PHE A 273 -10.27 6.59 -3.07
N TYR A 274 -9.08 6.68 -2.46
CA TYR A 274 -8.22 5.52 -2.24
C TYR A 274 -8.74 4.57 -1.16
N VAL A 275 -9.32 5.10 -0.08
CA VAL A 275 -9.92 4.27 0.97
C VAL A 275 -11.11 3.50 0.40
N ASP A 276 -11.96 4.17 -0.39
CA ASP A 276 -13.10 3.53 -1.06
C ASP A 276 -12.62 2.46 -2.04
N GLY A 277 -11.59 2.76 -2.84
CA GLY A 277 -10.99 1.79 -3.75
C GLY A 277 -10.39 0.58 -3.04
N ALA A 278 -9.64 0.79 -1.95
CA ALA A 278 -9.02 -0.29 -1.18
C ALA A 278 -10.07 -1.22 -0.51
N ALA A 279 -11.19 -0.66 -0.05
CA ALA A 279 -12.29 -1.45 0.50
C ALA A 279 -12.90 -2.40 -0.54
N VAL A 280 -13.06 -1.94 -1.79
CA VAL A 280 -13.55 -2.77 -2.91
C VAL A 280 -12.61 -3.94 -3.23
N PHE A 281 -11.29 -3.73 -3.15
CA PHE A 281 -10.30 -4.77 -3.45
C PHE A 281 -10.09 -5.79 -2.33
N GLN A 282 -10.32 -5.41 -1.08
CA GLN A 282 -10.11 -6.32 0.05
C GLN A 282 -11.20 -7.40 0.16
N GLU A 283 -12.39 -7.14 -0.39
CA GLU A 283 -13.52 -8.08 -0.36
C GLU A 283 -13.64 -8.91 -1.65
N THR A 284 -13.00 -8.50 -2.75
CA THR A 284 -13.04 -9.21 -4.05
C THR A 284 -11.90 -10.23 -4.25
N LEU A 285 -11.01 -10.40 -3.27
CA LEU A 285 -9.84 -11.30 -3.28
C LEU A 285 -9.87 -12.33 -2.14
#